data_AF-A0A432RBZ4-F1
#
_entry.id   AF-A0A432RBZ4-F1
#
_cell.length_a   1.000
_cell.length_b   1.000
_cell.length_c   1.000
_cell.angle_alpha   90.00
_cell.angle_beta   90.00
_cell.angle_gamma   90.00
#
_symmetry.space_group_name_H-M   'P 1'
#
loop_
_entity.id
_entity.type
_entity.pdbx_description
1 polymer ?
#
loop_
_entity_poly.entity_id
_entity_poly.type
_entity_poly.pdbx_seq_one_letter_code
_entity_poly.pdbx_strand_id
1 'polypeptide(L)'
;IERNQAKASENNSFFSAAGGVLHTLHEARFADAITRWAFFLAGVMGTIMVGTGSVLWAVKRAKRQMGQFGYELVVITNIASIAGLCGAVAVYFWLNRLLPATLENRTNWEINGFFVAWLLSLLHAIFYRNKGAWVVQLGIAGALFCLIPVLDTLTSSASLLHAIIHVDVLRLSFDVMCLLLGGIMLATARYLQNKARRVVSPKPTTRKPTLEGAVK
;
A
#
# COMPACT_ATOMS: atom_id res chain seq x y z
N ILE A 1 -33.20 -15.41 33.14
CA ILE A 1 -32.76 -15.83 31.78
C ILE A 1 -33.28 -14.84 30.73
N GLU A 2 -34.57 -14.48 30.73
CA GLU A 2 -35.15 -13.48 29.81
C GLU A 2 -34.49 -12.10 29.83
N ARG A 3 -34.14 -11.54 31.01
CA ARG A 3 -33.41 -10.25 31.08
C ARG A 3 -32.03 -10.25 30.41
N ASN A 4 -31.34 -11.40 30.39
CA ASN A 4 -30.04 -11.52 29.72
C ASN A 4 -30.20 -11.70 28.21
N GLN A 5 -31.28 -12.35 27.76
CA GLN A 5 -31.60 -12.46 26.34
C GLN A 5 -32.10 -11.13 25.75
N ALA A 6 -32.88 -10.35 26.50
CA ALA A 6 -33.31 -9.00 26.08
C ALA A 6 -32.11 -8.04 25.96
N LYS A 7 -31.18 -8.05 26.92
CA LYS A 7 -29.92 -7.28 26.82
C LYS A 7 -29.03 -7.75 25.67
N ALA A 8 -28.97 -9.05 25.40
CA ALA A 8 -28.21 -9.59 24.27
C ALA A 8 -28.84 -9.17 22.93
N SER A 9 -30.17 -9.20 22.79
CA SER A 9 -30.85 -8.73 21.58
C SER A 9 -30.72 -7.23 21.36
N GLU A 10 -30.75 -6.43 22.44
CA GLU A 10 -30.59 -4.98 22.40
C GLU A 10 -29.15 -4.57 22.08
N ASN A 11 -28.15 -5.28 22.62
CA ASN A 11 -26.75 -5.10 22.22
C ASN A 11 -26.55 -5.49 20.75
N ASN A 12 -27.10 -6.62 20.31
CA ASN A 12 -26.99 -7.05 18.91
C ASN A 12 -27.69 -6.09 17.96
N SER A 13 -28.84 -5.52 18.34
CA SER A 13 -29.52 -4.49 17.54
C SER A 13 -28.76 -3.18 17.52
N PHE A 14 -28.15 -2.76 18.64
CA PHE A 14 -27.27 -1.59 18.68
C PHE A 14 -26.03 -1.76 17.80
N PHE A 15 -25.32 -2.89 17.90
CA PHE A 15 -24.15 -3.17 17.06
C PHE A 15 -24.52 -3.30 15.58
N SER A 16 -25.66 -3.91 15.27
CA SER A 16 -26.19 -3.99 13.90
C SER A 16 -26.60 -2.62 13.36
N ALA A 17 -27.20 -1.76 14.18
CA ALA A 17 -27.61 -0.41 13.79
C ALA A 17 -26.39 0.51 13.62
N ALA A 18 -25.43 0.47 14.55
CA ALA A 18 -24.16 1.17 14.44
C ALA A 18 -23.38 0.69 13.21
N GLY A 19 -23.35 -0.63 12.96
CA GLY A 19 -22.78 -1.23 11.77
C GLY A 19 -23.46 -0.77 10.48
N GLY A 20 -24.79 -0.69 10.46
CA GLY A 20 -25.57 -0.20 9.32
C GLY A 20 -25.34 1.28 9.03
N VAL A 21 -25.27 2.12 10.08
CA VAL A 21 -24.95 3.55 9.95
C VAL A 21 -23.52 3.73 9.43
N LEU A 22 -22.54 3.00 9.99
CA LEU A 22 -21.16 3.01 9.53
C LEU A 22 -21.04 2.52 8.08
N HIS A 23 -21.77 1.47 7.71
CA HIS A 23 -21.77 0.94 6.35
C HIS A 23 -22.34 1.96 5.36
N THR A 24 -23.45 2.60 5.70
CA THR A 24 -24.05 3.61 4.81
C THR A 24 -23.16 4.87 4.70
N LEU A 25 -22.52 5.28 5.80
CA LEU A 25 -21.53 6.38 5.83
C LEU A 25 -20.29 6.03 5.00
N HIS A 26 -19.81 4.78 5.11
CA HIS A 26 -18.64 4.29 4.41
C HIS A 26 -18.87 4.20 2.90
N GLU A 27 -20.04 3.71 2.48
CA GLU A 27 -20.40 3.63 1.06
C GLU A 27 -20.83 5.00 0.48
N ALA A 28 -20.96 6.03 1.31
CA ALA A 28 -21.42 7.37 0.95
C ALA A 28 -22.68 7.35 0.05
N ARG A 29 -23.59 6.38 0.27
CA ARG A 29 -24.74 6.13 -0.63
C ARG A 29 -25.69 7.33 -0.73
N PHE A 30 -25.74 8.15 0.32
CA PHE A 30 -26.54 9.38 0.40
C PHE A 30 -25.94 10.59 -0.33
N ALA A 31 -24.68 10.52 -0.78
CA ALA A 31 -24.00 11.63 -1.42
C ALA A 31 -24.25 11.64 -2.94
N ASP A 32 -24.57 12.84 -3.47
CA ASP A 32 -24.53 13.13 -4.91
C ASP A 32 -23.08 13.07 -5.45
N ALA A 33 -22.91 13.01 -6.78
CA ALA A 33 -21.61 12.78 -7.43
C ALA A 33 -20.47 13.68 -6.92
N ILE A 34 -20.74 14.99 -6.74
CA ILE A 34 -19.74 15.95 -6.24
C ILE A 34 -19.33 15.63 -4.79
N THR A 35 -20.32 15.34 -3.95
CA THR A 35 -20.09 15.03 -2.53
C THR A 35 -19.30 13.72 -2.40
N ARG A 36 -19.54 12.71 -3.24
CA ARG A 36 -18.73 11.48 -3.26
C ARG A 36 -17.26 11.76 -3.56
N TRP A 37 -16.98 12.61 -4.55
CA TRP A 37 -15.61 13.03 -4.85
C TRP A 37 -14.97 13.82 -3.70
N ALA A 38 -15.71 14.71 -3.04
CA ALA A 38 -15.21 15.43 -1.87
C ALA A 38 -14.87 14.49 -0.69
N PHE A 39 -15.74 13.52 -0.40
CA PHE A 39 -15.51 12.49 0.62
C PHE A 39 -14.32 11.60 0.27
N PHE A 40 -14.19 11.20 -0.99
CA PHE A 40 -13.04 10.44 -1.48
C PHE A 40 -11.73 11.22 -1.28
N LEU A 41 -11.66 12.48 -1.71
CA LEU A 41 -10.48 13.32 -1.56
C LEU A 41 -10.15 13.57 -0.09
N ALA A 42 -11.16 13.83 0.75
CA ALA A 42 -10.98 13.98 2.19
C ALA A 42 -10.42 12.68 2.83
N GLY A 43 -10.91 11.51 2.39
CA GLY A 43 -10.39 10.21 2.83
C GLY A 43 -8.92 9.97 2.41
N VAL A 44 -8.58 10.31 1.16
CA VAL A 44 -7.19 10.23 0.66
C VAL A 44 -6.29 11.16 1.47
N MET A 45 -6.70 12.42 1.67
CA MET A 45 -5.94 13.38 2.47
C MET A 45 -5.79 12.93 3.93
N GLY A 46 -6.85 12.41 4.54
CA GLY A 46 -6.81 11.87 5.90
C GLY A 46 -5.84 10.70 6.03
N THR A 47 -5.84 9.79 5.04
CA THR A 47 -4.90 8.66 5.00
C THR A 47 -3.45 9.13 4.87
N ILE A 48 -3.19 10.12 4.00
CA ILE A 48 -1.87 10.74 3.86
C ILE A 48 -1.43 11.40 5.16
N MET A 49 -2.33 12.15 5.82
CA MET A 49 -2.03 12.82 7.10
C MET A 49 -1.66 11.83 8.19
N VAL A 50 -2.45 10.76 8.36
CA VAL A 50 -2.17 9.71 9.36
C VAL A 50 -0.87 8.97 9.02
N GLY A 51 -0.69 8.57 7.76
CA GLY A 51 0.51 7.87 7.31
C GLY A 51 1.79 8.69 7.50
N THR A 52 1.77 9.96 7.10
CA THR A 52 2.91 10.87 7.27
C THR A 52 3.21 11.16 8.74
N GLY A 53 2.19 11.38 9.57
CA GLY A 53 2.34 11.55 11.02
C GLY A 53 3.05 10.37 11.67
N SER A 54 2.62 9.14 11.35
CA SER A 54 3.23 7.90 11.84
C SER A 54 4.69 7.73 11.40
N VAL A 55 5.01 8.07 10.15
CA VAL A 55 6.39 8.02 9.63
C VAL A 55 7.28 9.08 10.29
N LEU A 56 6.80 10.32 10.42
CA LEU A 56 7.54 11.41 11.07
C LEU A 56 7.82 11.12 12.54
N TRP A 57 6.85 10.52 13.25
CA TRP A 57 7.03 10.06 14.62
C TRP A 57 8.19 9.06 14.71
N ALA A 58 8.23 8.08 13.81
CA ALA A 58 9.26 7.04 13.79
C ALA A 58 10.65 7.63 13.47
N VAL A 59 10.74 8.58 12.54
CA VAL A 59 12.01 9.25 12.17
C VAL A 59 12.55 10.10 13.32
N LYS A 60 11.68 10.87 14.01
CA LYS A 60 12.09 11.74 15.11
C LYS A 60 12.63 10.95 16.31
N ARG A 61 12.08 9.76 16.57
CA ARG A 61 12.43 8.91 17.72
C ARG A 61 13.48 7.84 17.43
N ALA A 62 13.83 7.62 16.16
CA ALA A 62 14.84 6.62 15.75
C ALA A 62 16.14 6.70 16.56
N LYS A 63 16.71 7.90 16.73
CA LYS A 63 17.99 8.05 17.46
C LYS A 63 17.92 7.70 18.95
N ARG A 64 16.73 7.74 19.57
CA ARG A 64 16.56 7.57 21.02
C ARG A 64 15.97 6.21 21.41
N GLN A 65 15.19 5.60 20.52
CA GLN A 65 14.37 4.42 20.84
C GLN A 65 14.63 3.23 19.91
N MET A 66 15.59 3.32 18.99
CA MET A 66 16.00 2.19 18.16
C MET A 66 16.44 1.01 19.05
N GLY A 67 15.97 -0.19 18.72
CA GLY A 67 16.17 -1.41 19.52
C GLY A 67 15.15 -1.64 20.63
N GLN A 68 14.27 -0.67 20.96
CA GLN A 68 13.18 -0.89 21.91
C GLN A 68 11.99 -1.59 21.24
N PHE A 69 11.47 -2.67 21.86
CA PHE A 69 10.38 -3.47 21.29
C PHE A 69 9.17 -2.63 20.83
N GLY A 70 8.72 -1.65 21.64
CA GLY A 70 7.59 -0.81 21.30
C GLY A 70 7.83 0.10 20.09
N TYR A 71 9.01 0.72 19.99
CA TYR A 71 9.39 1.53 18.82
C TYR A 71 9.43 0.68 17.55
N GLU A 72 10.06 -0.48 17.69
CA GLU A 72 10.32 -1.41 16.61
C GLU A 72 9.02 -2.09 16.12
N LEU A 73 8.01 -2.28 16.97
CA LEU A 73 6.67 -2.72 16.60
C LEU A 73 5.98 -1.67 15.71
N VAL A 74 6.02 -0.39 16.11
CA VAL A 74 5.44 0.71 15.31
C VAL A 74 6.10 0.81 13.94
N VAL A 75 7.43 0.66 13.85
CA VAL A 75 8.14 0.68 12.56
C VAL A 75 7.67 -0.46 11.64
N ILE A 76 7.55 -1.68 12.16
CA ILE A 76 7.07 -2.83 11.38
C ILE A 76 5.63 -2.59 10.91
N THR A 77 4.74 -2.23 11.83
CA THR A 77 3.33 -2.02 11.51
C THR A 77 3.17 -0.89 10.50
N ASN A 78 3.95 0.18 10.58
CA ASN A 78 3.92 1.24 9.57
C ASN A 78 4.32 0.73 8.17
N ILE A 79 5.36 -0.11 8.07
CA ILE A 79 5.80 -0.70 6.80
C ILE A 79 4.67 -1.57 6.22
N ALA A 80 4.14 -2.50 7.02
CA ALA A 80 3.10 -3.43 6.60
C ALA A 80 1.77 -2.73 6.27
N SER A 81 1.37 -1.72 7.04
CA SER A 81 0.11 -1.01 6.84
C SER A 81 0.16 -0.01 5.69
N ILE A 82 1.31 0.57 5.37
CA ILE A 82 1.44 1.55 4.29
C ILE A 82 1.86 0.87 2.99
N ALA A 83 3.06 0.27 2.96
CA ALA A 83 3.58 -0.35 1.74
C ALA A 83 2.97 -1.74 1.50
N GLY A 84 2.88 -2.55 2.57
CA GLY A 84 2.32 -3.90 2.50
C GLY A 84 0.85 -3.93 2.09
N LEU A 85 0.04 -3.01 2.60
CA LEU A 85 -1.38 -2.89 2.25
C LEU A 85 -1.56 -2.57 0.76
N CYS A 86 -0.79 -1.61 0.24
CA CYS A 86 -0.82 -1.31 -1.20
C CYS A 86 -0.43 -2.53 -2.05
N GLY A 87 0.56 -3.31 -1.61
CA GLY A 87 0.92 -4.58 -2.26
C GLY A 87 -0.20 -5.62 -2.20
N ALA A 88 -0.89 -5.75 -1.07
CA ALA A 88 -2.01 -6.66 -0.91
C ALA A 88 -3.18 -6.31 -1.83
N VAL A 89 -3.49 -5.01 -1.99
CA VAL A 89 -4.49 -4.53 -2.96
C VAL A 89 -4.08 -4.90 -4.39
N ALA A 90 -2.79 -4.77 -4.74
CA ALA A 90 -2.31 -5.19 -6.06
C ALA A 90 -2.50 -6.71 -6.27
N VAL A 91 -2.20 -7.54 -5.26
CA VAL A 91 -2.44 -8.99 -5.30
C VAL A 91 -3.92 -9.30 -5.48
N TYR A 92 -4.81 -8.58 -4.79
CA TYR A 92 -6.25 -8.73 -4.97
C TYR A 92 -6.67 -8.50 -6.44
N PHE A 93 -6.16 -7.45 -7.10
CA PHE A 93 -6.44 -7.20 -8.51
C PHE A 93 -5.86 -8.26 -9.46
N TRP A 94 -4.73 -8.87 -9.10
CA TRP A 94 -4.17 -9.99 -9.84
C TRP A 94 -5.05 -11.24 -9.71
N LEU A 95 -5.48 -11.57 -8.49
CA LEU A 95 -6.38 -12.70 -8.24
C LEU A 95 -7.70 -12.54 -8.98
N ASN A 96 -8.26 -11.33 -8.98
CA ASN A 96 -9.49 -11.05 -9.71
C ASN A 96 -9.37 -11.35 -11.21
N ARG A 97 -8.18 -11.21 -11.80
CA ARG A 97 -7.92 -11.55 -13.20
C ARG A 97 -7.60 -13.03 -13.40
N LEU A 98 -6.79 -13.63 -12.54
CA LEU A 98 -6.33 -15.01 -12.69
C LEU A 98 -7.37 -16.06 -12.31
N LEU A 99 -8.31 -15.74 -11.40
CA LEU A 99 -9.29 -16.70 -10.92
C LEU A 99 -10.40 -16.92 -11.96
N PRO A 100 -10.70 -18.18 -12.34
CA PRO A 100 -11.79 -18.51 -13.25
C PRO A 100 -13.14 -17.99 -12.74
N ALA A 101 -13.97 -17.49 -13.65
CA ALA A 101 -15.30 -16.99 -13.31
C ALA A 101 -16.24 -18.10 -12.78
N THR A 102 -15.98 -19.36 -13.14
CA THR A 102 -16.76 -20.54 -12.71
C THR A 102 -16.33 -21.09 -11.35
N LEU A 103 -15.31 -20.50 -10.71
CA LEU A 103 -14.82 -20.99 -9.43
C LEU A 103 -15.85 -20.71 -8.33
N GLU A 104 -16.30 -21.78 -7.67
CA GLU A 104 -17.14 -21.64 -6.48
C GLU A 104 -16.41 -20.85 -5.40
N ASN A 105 -17.16 -19.97 -4.73
CA ASN A 105 -16.66 -19.19 -3.62
C ASN A 105 -15.45 -18.28 -3.96
N ARG A 106 -15.36 -17.82 -5.22
CA ARG A 106 -14.29 -16.94 -5.73
C ARG A 106 -13.98 -15.75 -4.85
N THR A 107 -15.01 -15.06 -4.32
CA THR A 107 -14.82 -13.90 -3.43
C THR A 107 -14.01 -14.24 -2.18
N ASN A 108 -14.23 -15.41 -1.58
CA ASN A 108 -13.45 -15.83 -0.41
C ASN A 108 -11.99 -16.11 -0.77
N TRP A 109 -11.70 -16.64 -1.96
CA TRP A 109 -10.33 -16.80 -2.42
C TRP A 109 -9.62 -15.46 -2.66
N GLU A 110 -10.31 -14.48 -3.24
CA GLU A 110 -9.77 -13.13 -3.44
C GLU A 110 -9.43 -12.45 -2.10
N ILE A 111 -10.36 -12.51 -1.14
CA ILE A 111 -10.18 -11.96 0.21
C ILE A 111 -9.05 -12.68 0.96
N ASN A 112 -9.02 -14.02 0.92
CA ASN A 112 -7.97 -14.79 1.56
C ASN A 112 -6.60 -14.47 0.97
N GLY A 113 -6.50 -14.34 -0.36
CA GLY A 113 -5.25 -13.98 -1.02
C GLY A 113 -4.76 -12.58 -0.64
N PHE A 114 -5.67 -11.61 -0.49
CA PHE A 114 -5.35 -10.29 0.06
C PHE A 114 -4.76 -10.39 1.48
N PHE A 115 -5.43 -11.11 2.39
CA PHE A 115 -4.96 -11.25 3.77
C PHE A 115 -3.65 -12.03 3.87
N VAL A 116 -3.47 -13.05 3.05
CA VAL A 116 -2.19 -13.80 2.96
C VAL A 116 -1.08 -12.89 2.47
N ALA A 117 -1.28 -12.12 1.40
CA ALA A 117 -0.29 -11.17 0.91
C ALA A 117 0.06 -10.11 1.96
N TRP A 118 -0.94 -9.61 2.67
CA TRP A 118 -0.74 -8.63 3.73
C TRP A 118 0.01 -9.23 4.93
N LEU A 119 -0.32 -10.45 5.34
CA LEU A 119 0.40 -11.18 6.39
C LEU A 119 1.86 -11.44 5.98
N LEU A 120 2.11 -11.85 4.73
CA LEU A 120 3.47 -12.01 4.21
C LEU A 120 4.25 -10.69 4.23
N SER A 121 3.59 -9.56 3.95
CA SER A 121 4.21 -8.24 4.07
C SER A 121 4.57 -7.91 5.53
N LEU A 122 3.73 -8.30 6.49
CA LEU A 122 4.00 -8.12 7.91
C LEU A 122 5.18 -9.00 8.36
N LEU A 123 5.18 -10.29 8.00
CA LEU A 123 6.27 -11.20 8.29
C LEU A 123 7.58 -10.71 7.69
N HIS A 124 7.57 -10.26 6.43
CA HIS A 124 8.73 -9.67 5.79
C HIS A 124 9.26 -8.45 6.55
N ALA A 125 8.38 -7.57 7.04
CA ALA A 125 8.77 -6.41 7.84
C ALA A 125 9.34 -6.79 9.22
N ILE A 126 8.86 -7.88 9.83
CA ILE A 126 9.42 -8.43 11.07
C ILE A 126 10.87 -8.89 10.87
N PHE A 127 11.14 -9.65 9.81
CA PHE A 127 12.48 -10.19 9.53
C PHE A 127 13.45 -9.13 8.99
N TYR A 128 12.98 -8.23 8.13
CA TYR A 128 13.78 -7.18 7.50
C TYR A 128 13.43 -5.81 8.08
N ARG A 129 13.81 -5.58 9.34
CA ARG A 129 13.51 -4.37 10.12
C ARG A 129 14.30 -3.11 9.74
N ASN A 130 14.70 -3.02 8.47
CA ASN A 130 15.58 -1.99 7.93
C ASN A 130 14.87 -1.13 6.90
N LYS A 131 15.47 0.01 6.55
CA LYS A 131 15.03 0.89 5.45
C LYS A 131 14.91 0.15 4.11
N GLY A 132 15.55 -1.01 3.96
CA GLY A 132 15.41 -1.90 2.82
C GLY A 132 14.01 -2.51 2.67
N ALA A 133 13.25 -2.73 3.75
CA ALA A 133 11.92 -3.31 3.61
C ALA A 133 10.92 -2.38 2.90
N TRP A 134 11.04 -1.06 3.12
CA TRP A 134 10.28 -0.06 2.37
C TRP A 134 10.53 -0.18 0.87
N VAL A 135 11.80 -0.31 0.49
CA VAL A 135 12.21 -0.44 -0.90
C VAL A 135 11.62 -1.70 -1.53
N VAL A 136 11.74 -2.84 -0.84
CA VAL A 136 11.29 -4.12 -1.38
C VAL A 136 9.77 -4.14 -1.51
N GLN A 137 9.03 -3.74 -0.48
CA GLN A 137 7.56 -3.76 -0.53
C GLN A 137 6.99 -2.77 -1.53
N LEU A 138 7.49 -1.53 -1.56
CA LEU A 138 7.06 -0.54 -2.57
C LEU A 138 7.48 -0.96 -3.99
N GLY A 139 8.65 -1.60 -4.12
CA GLY A 139 9.13 -2.14 -5.38
C GLY A 139 8.23 -3.26 -5.93
N ILE A 140 7.91 -4.24 -5.09
CA ILE A 140 7.00 -5.35 -5.43
C ILE A 140 5.61 -4.82 -5.75
N ALA A 141 5.03 -4.01 -4.86
CA ALA A 141 3.70 -3.45 -5.07
C ALA A 141 3.63 -2.60 -6.35
N GLY A 142 4.64 -1.76 -6.58
CA GLY A 142 4.71 -0.95 -7.79
C GLY A 142 4.86 -1.78 -9.07
N ALA A 143 5.67 -2.84 -9.04
CA ALA A 143 5.78 -3.77 -10.16
C ALA A 143 4.46 -4.51 -10.43
N LEU A 144 3.79 -4.99 -9.37
CA LEU A 144 2.48 -5.64 -9.51
C LEU A 144 1.46 -4.70 -10.15
N PHE A 145 1.37 -3.45 -9.71
CA PHE A 145 0.48 -2.46 -10.31
C PHE A 145 0.81 -2.15 -11.77
N CYS A 146 2.09 -1.96 -12.11
CA CYS A 146 2.49 -1.69 -13.50
C CYS A 146 2.25 -2.88 -14.44
N LEU A 147 2.24 -4.10 -13.91
CA LEU A 147 2.00 -5.32 -14.67
C LEU A 147 0.51 -5.66 -14.82
N ILE A 148 -0.39 -4.99 -14.09
CA ILE A 148 -1.84 -5.23 -14.22
C ILE A 148 -2.34 -5.03 -15.65
N PRO A 149 -2.04 -3.92 -16.37
CA PRO A 149 -2.50 -3.75 -17.75
C PRO A 149 -1.98 -4.85 -18.68
N VAL A 150 -0.77 -5.34 -18.44
CA VAL A 150 -0.19 -6.46 -19.21
C VAL A 150 -0.92 -7.76 -18.90
N LEU A 151 -1.24 -8.02 -17.64
CA LEU A 151 -2.04 -9.18 -17.26
C LEU A 151 -3.45 -9.12 -17.88
N ASP A 152 -4.00 -7.92 -17.93
CA ASP A 152 -5.33 -7.65 -18.48
C ASP A 152 -5.40 -7.93 -19.99
N THR A 153 -4.35 -7.59 -20.75
CA THR A 153 -4.27 -7.94 -22.18
C THR A 153 -4.07 -9.43 -22.44
N LEU A 154 -3.42 -10.15 -21.52
CA LEU A 154 -3.18 -11.60 -21.65
C LEU A 154 -4.42 -12.42 -21.27
N THR A 155 -5.23 -11.93 -20.34
CA THR A 155 -6.37 -12.67 -19.79
C THR A 155 -7.68 -12.35 -20.52
N SER A 156 -7.80 -11.15 -21.12
CA SER A 156 -8.95 -10.80 -21.95
C SER A 156 -8.70 -11.11 -23.43
N SER A 157 -9.70 -11.69 -24.10
CA SER A 157 -9.73 -11.87 -25.56
C SER A 157 -9.67 -10.55 -26.35
N ALA A 158 -10.01 -9.43 -25.71
CA ALA A 158 -9.86 -8.09 -26.25
C ALA A 158 -8.56 -7.45 -25.73
N SER A 159 -7.55 -7.40 -26.59
CA SER A 159 -6.27 -6.67 -26.40
C SER A 159 -6.48 -5.20 -26.04
N LEU A 160 -5.46 -4.53 -25.44
CA LEU A 160 -5.45 -3.09 -25.13
C LEU A 160 -5.85 -2.22 -26.34
N LEU A 161 -5.47 -2.66 -27.54
CA LEU A 161 -5.82 -2.02 -28.80
C LEU A 161 -7.34 -2.02 -29.04
N HIS A 162 -8.05 -3.11 -28.71
CA HIS A 162 -9.50 -3.18 -28.81
C HIS A 162 -10.21 -2.26 -27.81
N ALA A 163 -9.69 -2.12 -26.58
CA ALA A 163 -10.26 -1.20 -25.60
C ALA A 163 -10.13 0.27 -26.03
N ILE A 164 -9.02 0.63 -26.69
CA ILE A 164 -8.81 1.96 -27.28
C ILE A 164 -9.74 2.18 -28.48
N ILE A 165 -9.92 1.16 -29.33
CA ILE A 165 -10.80 1.22 -30.51
C ILE A 165 -12.29 1.33 -30.12
N HIS A 166 -12.70 0.66 -29.04
CA HIS A 166 -14.09 0.68 -28.56
C HIS A 166 -14.38 1.73 -27.47
N VAL A 167 -13.38 2.56 -27.11
CA VAL A 167 -13.49 3.64 -26.11
C VAL A 167 -14.10 3.13 -24.78
N ASP A 168 -13.57 2.02 -24.25
CA ASP A 168 -13.92 1.58 -22.90
C ASP A 168 -13.22 2.47 -21.87
N VAL A 169 -13.87 3.59 -21.55
CA VAL A 169 -13.36 4.63 -20.64
C VAL A 169 -13.09 4.06 -19.25
N LEU A 170 -13.87 3.08 -18.80
CA LEU A 170 -13.72 2.48 -17.47
C LEU A 170 -12.43 1.66 -17.40
N ARG A 171 -12.19 0.80 -18.40
CA ARG A 171 -10.97 -0.02 -18.46
C ARG A 171 -9.72 0.85 -18.61
N LEU A 172 -9.75 1.84 -19.50
CA LEU A 172 -8.62 2.74 -19.72
C LEU A 172 -8.28 3.57 -18.48
N SER A 173 -9.30 4.11 -17.79
CA SER A 173 -9.08 4.91 -16.57
C SER A 173 -8.49 4.07 -15.44
N PHE A 174 -8.93 2.81 -15.29
CA PHE A 174 -8.36 1.88 -14.32
C PHE A 174 -6.89 1.55 -14.62
N ASP A 175 -6.55 1.24 -15.87
CA ASP A 175 -5.18 0.92 -16.27
C ASP A 175 -4.23 2.12 -16.08
N VAL A 176 -4.69 3.33 -16.46
CA VAL A 176 -3.94 4.57 -16.22
C VAL A 176 -3.72 4.78 -14.72
N MET A 177 -4.74 4.56 -13.89
CA MET A 177 -4.60 4.69 -12.43
C MET A 177 -3.61 3.67 -11.86
N CYS A 178 -3.63 2.42 -12.33
CA CYS A 178 -2.67 1.39 -11.94
C CYS A 178 -1.24 1.76 -12.34
N LEU A 179 -1.03 2.26 -13.56
CA LEU A 179 0.28 2.72 -14.02
C LEU A 179 0.79 3.93 -13.22
N LEU A 180 -0.09 4.89 -12.91
CA LEU A 180 0.25 6.05 -12.09
C LEU A 180 0.65 5.64 -10.67
N LEU A 181 -0.16 4.82 -10.00
CA LEU A 181 0.14 4.32 -8.66
C LEU A 181 1.43 3.48 -8.65
N GLY A 182 1.56 2.54 -9.58
CA GLY A 182 2.75 1.71 -9.71
C GLY A 182 4.01 2.54 -9.97
N GLY A 183 3.91 3.53 -10.85
CA GLY A 183 4.97 4.49 -11.15
C GLY A 183 5.41 5.29 -9.93
N ILE A 184 4.46 5.84 -9.15
CA ILE A 184 4.74 6.58 -7.91
C ILE A 184 5.44 5.69 -6.88
N MET A 185 4.98 4.44 -6.72
CA MET A 185 5.58 3.50 -5.77
C MET A 185 7.00 3.10 -6.18
N LEU A 186 7.22 2.79 -7.45
CA LEU A 186 8.54 2.48 -8.00
C LEU A 186 9.50 3.67 -7.93
N ALA A 187 9.01 4.88 -8.21
CA ALA A 187 9.80 6.11 -8.09
C ALA A 187 10.22 6.35 -6.63
N THR A 188 9.30 6.13 -5.69
CA THR A 188 9.56 6.25 -4.25
C THR A 188 10.57 5.20 -3.78
N ALA A 189 10.43 3.94 -4.22
CA ALA A 189 11.37 2.87 -3.93
C ALA A 189 12.79 3.21 -4.45
N ARG A 190 12.90 3.69 -5.70
CA ARG A 190 14.18 4.12 -6.30
C ARG A 190 14.79 5.32 -5.57
N TYR A 191 13.98 6.31 -5.20
CA TYR A 191 14.43 7.45 -4.41
C TYR A 191 15.03 6.98 -3.07
N LEU A 192 14.36 6.07 -2.37
CA LEU A 192 14.80 5.54 -1.09
C LEU A 192 16.08 4.69 -1.23
N GLN A 193 16.19 3.88 -2.27
CA GLN A 193 17.42 3.13 -2.60
C GLN A 193 18.60 4.06 -2.85
N ASN A 194 18.42 5.10 -3.67
CA ASN A 194 19.48 6.04 -4.02
C ASN A 194 19.94 6.83 -2.79
N LYS A 195 19.00 7.22 -1.92
CA LYS A 195 19.33 7.89 -0.66
C LYS A 195 20.13 6.97 0.27
N ALA A 196 19.77 5.69 0.36
CA ALA A 196 20.52 4.71 1.14
C ALA A 196 21.95 4.52 0.59
N ARG A 197 22.12 4.42 -0.74
CA ARG A 197 23.44 4.30 -1.39
C ARG A 197 24.33 5.53 -1.15
N ARG A 198 23.76 6.75 -1.24
CA ARG A 198 24.51 8.00 -1.01
C ARG A 198 25.05 8.15 0.42
N VAL A 199 24.41 7.53 1.40
CA VAL A 199 24.89 7.54 2.80
C VAL A 199 26.06 6.57 2.99
N VAL A 200 26.11 5.49 2.22
CA VAL A 200 27.16 4.46 2.31
C VAL A 200 28.41 4.83 1.52
N SER A 201 28.31 5.57 0.41
CA SER A 201 29.48 6.06 -0.33
C SER A 201 30.08 7.30 0.32
N PRO A 202 31.26 7.23 0.97
CA PRO A 202 31.95 8.43 1.42
C PRO A 202 32.48 9.16 0.19
N LYS A 203 32.30 10.48 0.15
CA LYS A 203 32.95 11.35 -0.84
C LYS A 203 34.46 11.07 -0.77
N PRO A 204 35.16 10.77 -1.88
CA PRO A 204 36.61 10.61 -1.84
C PRO A 204 37.19 11.91 -1.32
N THR A 205 37.83 11.87 -0.16
CA THR A 205 38.64 12.99 0.32
C THR A 205 39.78 13.12 -0.68
N THR A 206 39.69 14.11 -1.56
CA THR A 206 40.83 14.56 -2.36
C THR A 206 41.93 14.99 -1.40
N ARG A 207 42.86 14.08 -1.10
CA ARG A 207 44.08 14.38 -0.37
C ARG A 207 44.88 15.30 -1.28
N LYS A 208 44.99 16.58 -0.91
CA LYS A 208 45.92 17.50 -1.59
C LYS A 208 47.33 16.90 -1.46
N PRO A 209 48.10 16.76 -2.55
CA PRO A 209 49.49 16.38 -2.44
C PRO A 209 50.22 17.50 -1.72
N THR A 210 50.73 17.23 -0.53
CA THR A 210 51.69 18.09 0.16
C THR A 210 52.95 18.16 -0.70
N LEU A 211 53.23 19.34 -1.26
CA LEU A 211 54.48 19.66 -1.93
C LEU A 211 55.59 19.88 -0.87
N GLU A 212 55.90 18.85 -0.09
CA GLU A 212 57.07 18.80 0.79
C GLU A 212 57.99 17.71 0.25
N GLY A 213 58.95 18.09 -0.60
CA GLY A 213 59.91 17.13 -1.14
C GLY A 213 60.73 17.58 -2.35
N ALA A 214 60.53 18.79 -2.88
CA ALA A 214 61.32 19.33 -3.99
C ALA A 214 62.31 20.42 -3.53
N VAL A 215 63.04 20.16 -2.45
CA VAL A 215 64.32 20.83 -2.16
C VAL A 215 65.24 19.78 -1.53
N LYS A 216 66.05 19.14 -2.36
CA LYS A 216 67.39 18.62 -2.05
C LYS A 216 68.12 18.35 -3.36
#